data_AF-A0A536BQC3-F1
#
_entry.id   AF-A0A536BQC3-F1
#
_cell.length_a   1.000
_cell.length_b   1.000
_cell.length_c   1.000
_cell.angle_alpha   90.00
_cell.angle_beta   90.00
_cell.angle_gamma   90.00
#
_symmetry.space_group_name_H-M   'P 1'
#
loop_
_entity.id
_entity.type
_entity.pdbx_description
1 polymer ?
#
loop_
_entity_poly.entity_id
_entity_poly.type
_entity_poly.pdbx_seq_one_letter_code
_entity_poly.pdbx_strand_id
1 'polypeptide(L)'
;MARAKRTDRAEARRRHRARLAEVESRADDAEETEPAPAQSSRPRIRAPGFLSLFTTALTPVDIRGDLAYLPTLVLRTRAVWVPGLLTAIAGVIALIPGGLSSGLGPIVALFVLQTPLAGPFLAGVLAPRASWLAGLIVGLEAAVFTTIYVLVTPLPAGAELTMSQVVSVVLFNFFIVFPLFGTFVASFAAFYRRFLRNSNQAAAARRSQRSRQGTQKRPTSRPSTARARR
;
A
#
# COMPACT_ATOMS: atom_id res chain seq x y z
N MET A 1 44.28 -14.15 -6.96
CA MET A 1 43.86 -13.01 -7.81
C MET A 1 42.57 -12.28 -7.37
N ALA A 2 41.74 -12.80 -6.45
CA ALA A 2 40.45 -12.18 -6.05
C ALA A 2 40.53 -11.04 -5.00
N ARG A 3 41.73 -10.72 -4.47
CA ARG A 3 41.92 -9.73 -3.39
C ARG A 3 42.12 -8.29 -3.92
N ALA A 4 42.67 -8.13 -5.13
CA ALA A 4 42.97 -6.82 -5.73
C ALA A 4 41.71 -6.04 -6.13
N LYS A 5 40.67 -6.71 -6.63
CA LYS A 5 39.43 -6.05 -7.09
C LYS A 5 38.61 -5.42 -5.94
N ARG A 6 38.81 -5.87 -4.69
CA ARG A 6 38.16 -5.30 -3.49
C ARG A 6 38.87 -4.04 -2.98
N THR A 7 40.18 -3.91 -3.19
CA THR A 7 40.94 -2.71 -2.80
C THR A 7 40.69 -1.56 -3.75
N ASP A 8 40.54 -1.81 -5.05
CA ASP A 8 40.26 -0.76 -6.05
C ASP A 8 38.99 0.03 -5.76
N ARG A 9 37.89 -0.65 -5.39
CA ARG A 9 36.63 0.03 -5.06
C ARG A 9 36.73 0.83 -3.76
N ALA A 10 37.52 0.36 -2.79
CA ALA A 10 37.75 1.07 -1.54
C ALA A 10 38.65 2.30 -1.75
N GLU A 11 39.65 2.17 -2.61
CA GLU A 11 40.60 3.24 -2.94
C GLU A 11 39.94 4.32 -3.81
N ALA A 12 39.08 3.94 -4.77
CA ALA A 12 38.26 4.88 -5.54
C ALA A 12 37.35 5.73 -4.63
N ARG A 13 36.73 5.12 -3.61
CA ARG A 13 35.93 5.83 -2.60
C ARG A 13 36.77 6.71 -1.68
N ARG A 14 38.05 6.39 -1.46
CA ARG A 14 38.97 7.23 -0.69
C ARG A 14 39.38 8.47 -1.49
N ARG A 15 39.74 8.28 -2.77
CA ARG A 15 40.11 9.39 -3.68
C ARG A 15 38.94 10.33 -3.95
N HIS A 16 37.72 9.82 -4.09
CA HIS A 16 36.54 10.67 -4.27
C HIS A 16 36.25 11.54 -3.03
N ARG A 17 36.42 10.99 -1.82
CA ARG A 17 36.29 11.75 -0.57
C ARG A 17 37.39 12.80 -0.41
N ALA A 18 38.62 12.47 -0.80
CA ALA A 18 39.73 13.44 -0.78
C ALA A 18 39.47 14.61 -1.75
N ARG A 19 38.96 14.34 -2.96
CA ARG A 19 38.60 15.39 -3.92
C ARG A 19 37.44 16.27 -3.43
N LEU A 20 36.44 15.69 -2.78
CA LEU A 20 35.35 16.47 -2.20
C LEU A 20 35.83 17.38 -1.06
N ALA A 21 36.73 16.87 -0.21
CA ALA A 21 37.34 17.67 0.86
C ALA A 21 38.25 18.78 0.33
N GLU A 22 38.95 18.54 -0.79
CA GLU A 22 39.80 19.56 -1.46
C GLU A 22 38.97 20.63 -2.18
N VAL A 23 37.81 20.26 -2.72
CA VAL A 23 36.84 21.23 -3.28
C VAL A 23 36.18 22.04 -2.19
N GLU A 24 35.88 21.43 -1.03
CA GLU A 24 35.34 22.09 0.15
C GLU A 24 36.37 23.04 0.78
N SER A 25 37.64 22.63 0.92
CA SER A 25 38.71 23.51 1.41
C SER A 25 39.01 24.66 0.46
N ARG A 26 38.94 24.44 -0.86
CA ARG A 26 39.14 25.49 -1.87
C ARG A 26 37.94 26.46 -1.97
N ALA A 27 36.77 26.05 -1.48
CA ALA A 27 35.60 26.91 -1.34
C ALA A 27 35.67 27.76 -0.06
N ASP A 28 36.25 27.24 1.03
CA ASP A 28 36.47 27.97 2.28
C ASP A 28 37.57 29.05 2.17
N ASP A 29 38.57 28.88 1.31
CA ASP A 29 39.64 29.88 1.10
C ASP A 29 39.18 31.14 0.31
N ALA A 30 37.92 31.21 -0.13
CA ALA A 30 37.41 32.30 -0.99
C ALA A 30 36.43 33.27 -0.30
N GLU A 31 36.08 33.08 0.97
CA GLU A 31 35.16 33.97 1.70
C GLU A 31 35.69 34.37 3.09
N GLU A 32 36.63 35.33 3.10
CA GLU A 32 37.04 36.03 4.31
C GLU A 32 36.22 37.34 4.44
N THR A 33 35.06 37.28 5.08
CA THR A 33 34.43 38.39 5.82
C THR A 33 33.39 37.83 6.81
N GLU A 34 33.71 37.85 8.11
CA GLU A 34 32.79 37.51 9.20
C GLU A 34 31.56 38.47 9.23
N PRO A 35 30.38 37.96 9.63
CA PRO A 35 30.01 38.11 11.04
C PRO A 35 29.40 36.84 11.67
N ALA A 36 29.77 36.62 12.94
CA ALA A 36 29.12 35.83 14.01
C ALA A 36 28.34 34.55 13.61
N PRO A 37 28.70 33.35 14.12
CA PRO A 37 27.94 32.15 13.85
C PRO A 37 26.58 32.22 14.54
N ALA A 38 25.54 32.58 13.78
CA ALA A 38 24.18 32.22 14.09
C ALA A 38 24.18 30.71 14.35
N GLN A 39 23.75 30.30 15.54
CA GLN A 39 23.63 28.89 15.92
C GLN A 39 22.91 28.16 14.79
N SER A 40 23.67 27.35 14.04
CA SER A 40 23.12 26.54 12.96
C SER A 40 21.99 25.70 13.57
N SER A 41 20.76 26.10 13.28
CA SER A 41 19.56 25.33 13.54
C SER A 41 19.61 24.15 12.58
N ARG A 42 20.51 23.20 12.83
CA ARG A 42 20.53 21.90 12.14
C ARG A 42 19.08 21.43 12.16
N PRO A 43 18.44 21.21 11.00
CA PRO A 43 17.06 20.79 10.97
C PRO A 43 16.98 19.52 11.79
N ARG A 44 16.30 19.58 12.94
CA ARG A 44 16.00 18.38 13.72
C ARG A 44 15.15 17.54 12.79
N ILE A 45 15.75 16.54 12.16
CA ILE A 45 15.06 15.51 11.42
C ILE A 45 14.22 14.77 12.46
N ARG A 46 13.03 15.32 12.75
CA ARG A 46 12.04 14.67 13.60
C ARG A 46 11.67 13.39 12.87
N ALA A 47 11.86 12.26 13.55
CA ALA A 47 11.44 10.98 13.01
C ALA A 47 9.96 11.10 12.60
N PRO A 48 9.59 10.64 11.39
CA PRO A 48 8.21 10.77 10.92
C PRO A 48 7.28 10.11 11.94
N GLY A 49 6.35 10.91 12.49
CA GLY A 49 5.34 10.45 13.43
C GLY A 49 4.31 9.55 12.75
N PHE A 50 3.55 8.79 13.53
CA PHE A 50 2.49 7.93 13.01
C PHE A 50 1.51 8.68 12.09
N LEU A 51 1.11 9.89 12.50
CA LEU A 51 0.22 10.76 11.71
C LEU A 51 0.83 11.15 10.35
N SER A 52 2.15 11.37 10.28
CA SER A 52 2.81 11.67 9.00
C SER A 52 2.81 10.48 8.05
N LEU A 53 2.91 9.25 8.57
CA LEU A 53 2.81 8.03 7.75
C LEU A 53 1.38 7.82 7.24
N PHE A 54 0.39 8.15 8.07
CA PHE A 54 -1.02 8.10 7.74
C PHE A 54 -1.37 9.11 6.64
N THR A 55 -1.01 10.39 6.81
CA THR A 55 -1.28 11.43 5.80
C THR A 55 -0.54 11.17 4.49
N THR A 56 0.68 10.60 4.54
CA THR A 56 1.41 10.20 3.33
C THR A 56 0.74 9.04 2.59
N ALA A 57 -0.02 8.19 3.29
CA ALA A 57 -0.77 7.10 2.68
C ALA A 57 -2.07 7.58 2.02
N LEU A 58 -2.62 8.73 2.46
CA LEU A 58 -3.75 9.40 1.83
C LEU A 58 -3.26 10.15 0.58
N THR A 59 -3.49 9.56 -0.60
CA THR A 59 -3.21 10.24 -1.86
C THR A 59 -4.45 10.97 -2.35
N PRO A 60 -4.32 12.18 -2.94
CA PRO A 60 -5.43 12.83 -3.60
C PRO A 60 -5.96 11.94 -4.74
N VAL A 61 -7.28 11.95 -4.92
CA VAL A 61 -7.96 11.17 -5.97
C VAL A 61 -7.99 12.01 -7.25
N ASP A 62 -7.38 11.51 -8.32
CA ASP A 62 -7.49 12.11 -9.65
C ASP A 62 -8.55 11.36 -10.46
N ILE A 63 -9.80 11.84 -10.36
CA ILE A 63 -10.97 11.20 -10.99
C ILE A 63 -10.79 11.12 -12.51
N ARG A 64 -10.26 12.17 -13.13
CA ARG A 64 -10.13 12.24 -14.60
C ARG A 64 -9.03 11.31 -15.10
N GLY A 65 -7.87 11.32 -14.45
CA GLY A 65 -6.77 10.42 -14.77
C GLY A 65 -7.12 8.95 -14.53
N ASP A 66 -7.90 8.67 -13.48
CA ASP A 66 -8.35 7.32 -13.15
C ASP A 66 -9.37 6.80 -14.18
N LEU A 67 -10.32 7.62 -14.63
CA LEU A 67 -11.26 7.26 -15.70
C LEU A 67 -10.55 7.03 -17.04
N ALA A 68 -9.57 7.87 -17.39
CA ALA A 68 -8.77 7.67 -18.60
C ALA A 68 -7.93 6.38 -18.54
N TYR A 69 -7.59 5.90 -17.34
CA TYR A 69 -6.89 4.62 -17.17
C TYR A 69 -7.79 3.39 -17.27
N LEU A 70 -9.10 3.54 -17.14
CA LEU A 70 -10.04 2.43 -17.02
C LEU A 70 -9.82 1.33 -18.08
N PRO A 71 -9.63 1.64 -19.38
CA PRO A 71 -9.42 0.59 -20.39
C PRO A 71 -8.17 -0.24 -20.10
N THR A 72 -7.09 0.39 -19.63
CA THR A 72 -5.87 -0.31 -19.26
C THR A 72 -6.02 -1.06 -17.94
N LEU A 73 -6.75 -0.48 -16.97
CA LEU A 73 -7.05 -1.13 -15.70
C LEU A 73 -7.78 -2.46 -15.94
N VAL A 74 -8.83 -2.42 -16.74
CA VAL A 74 -9.64 -3.59 -17.09
C VAL A 74 -8.83 -4.52 -17.97
N LEU A 75 -8.32 -4.11 -19.13
CA LEU A 75 -7.79 -5.05 -20.12
C LEU A 75 -6.38 -5.58 -19.81
N ARG A 76 -5.55 -4.81 -19.10
CA ARG A 76 -4.11 -5.11 -18.97
C ARG A 76 -3.68 -5.47 -17.56
N THR A 77 -4.52 -5.18 -16.56
CA THR A 77 -4.14 -5.28 -15.16
C THR A 77 -4.84 -6.45 -14.49
N ARG A 78 -4.09 -7.22 -13.69
CA ARG A 78 -4.66 -8.34 -12.90
C ARG A 78 -5.61 -7.89 -11.79
N ALA A 79 -5.69 -6.58 -11.54
CA ALA A 79 -6.47 -5.97 -10.47
C ALA A 79 -7.98 -6.08 -10.65
N VAL A 80 -8.46 -6.26 -11.87
CA VAL A 80 -9.89 -6.47 -12.16
C VAL A 80 -10.15 -7.94 -12.49
N TRP A 81 -9.35 -8.54 -13.38
CA TRP A 81 -9.56 -9.92 -13.81
C TRP A 81 -9.43 -10.97 -12.70
N VAL A 82 -8.42 -10.87 -11.82
CA VAL A 82 -8.23 -11.91 -10.79
C VAL A 82 -9.36 -11.87 -9.76
N PRO A 83 -9.68 -10.72 -9.14
CA PRO A 83 -10.82 -10.65 -8.23
C PRO A 83 -12.14 -10.91 -8.93
N GLY A 84 -12.32 -10.39 -10.15
CA GLY A 84 -13.56 -10.60 -10.90
C GLY A 84 -13.79 -12.05 -11.26
N LEU A 85 -12.77 -12.77 -11.74
CA LEU A 85 -12.87 -14.21 -11.98
C LEU A 85 -13.21 -14.99 -10.70
N LEU A 86 -12.62 -14.63 -9.55
CA LEU A 86 -12.96 -15.26 -8.27
C LEU A 86 -14.39 -14.96 -7.84
N THR A 87 -14.86 -13.71 -8.02
CA THR A 87 -16.25 -13.31 -7.78
C THR A 87 -17.21 -14.07 -8.69
N ALA A 88 -16.87 -14.24 -9.98
CA ALA A 88 -17.66 -15.01 -10.93
C ALA A 88 -17.73 -16.49 -10.56
N ILE A 89 -16.61 -17.10 -10.18
CA ILE A 89 -16.57 -18.49 -9.69
C ILE A 89 -17.45 -18.64 -8.45
N ALA A 90 -17.30 -17.74 -7.47
CA ALA A 90 -18.14 -17.74 -6.27
C ALA A 90 -19.63 -17.56 -6.61
N GLY A 91 -19.94 -16.69 -7.57
CA GLY A 91 -21.30 -16.46 -8.05
C GLY A 91 -21.90 -17.71 -8.68
N VAL A 92 -21.14 -18.39 -9.53
CA VAL A 92 -21.55 -19.69 -10.11
C VAL A 92 -21.76 -20.73 -9.02
N ILE A 93 -20.86 -20.85 -8.04
CA ILE A 93 -21.02 -21.79 -6.92
C ILE A 93 -22.29 -21.47 -6.11
N ALA A 94 -22.61 -20.19 -5.88
CA ALA A 94 -23.82 -19.78 -5.17
C ALA A 94 -25.11 -20.22 -5.88
N LEU A 95 -25.07 -20.35 -7.21
CA LEU A 95 -26.22 -20.80 -8.02
C LEU A 95 -26.39 -22.33 -8.04
N ILE A 96 -25.39 -23.10 -7.59
CA ILE A 96 -25.48 -24.56 -7.52
C ILE A 96 -26.30 -24.93 -6.27
N PRO A 97 -27.32 -25.82 -6.39
CA PRO A 97 -28.04 -26.33 -5.23
C PRO A 97 -27.08 -26.93 -4.19
N GLY A 98 -27.15 -26.42 -2.96
CA GLY A 98 -26.25 -26.83 -1.88
C GLY A 98 -24.84 -26.23 -1.92
N GLY A 99 -24.52 -25.37 -2.89
CA GLY A 99 -23.23 -24.70 -3.00
C GLY A 99 -22.90 -23.84 -1.77
N LEU A 100 -23.90 -23.16 -1.21
CA LEU A 100 -23.77 -22.37 0.03
C LEU A 100 -23.79 -23.20 1.31
N SER A 101 -24.33 -24.42 1.28
CA SER A 101 -24.28 -25.35 2.42
C SER A 101 -22.99 -26.16 2.48
N SER A 102 -22.13 -26.05 1.47
CA SER A 102 -20.78 -26.63 1.49
C SER A 102 -19.88 -25.92 2.51
N GLY A 103 -18.74 -26.53 2.86
CA GLY A 103 -17.72 -25.87 3.69
C GLY A 103 -17.16 -24.57 3.08
N LEU A 104 -17.39 -24.33 1.77
CA LEU A 104 -17.01 -23.10 1.08
C LEU A 104 -18.07 -22.00 1.17
N GLY A 105 -19.28 -22.29 1.67
CA GLY A 105 -20.39 -21.35 1.76
C GLY A 105 -20.03 -19.98 2.34
N PRO A 106 -19.33 -19.91 3.50
CA PRO A 106 -18.90 -18.63 4.07
C PRO A 106 -17.93 -17.86 3.16
N ILE A 107 -17.07 -18.56 2.43
CA ILE A 107 -16.11 -17.93 1.50
C ILE A 107 -16.86 -17.38 0.30
N VAL A 108 -17.77 -18.18 -0.28
CA VAL A 108 -18.62 -17.77 -1.41
C VAL A 108 -19.43 -16.53 -1.04
N ALA A 109 -19.98 -16.49 0.18
CA ALA A 109 -20.70 -15.34 0.68
C ALA A 109 -19.83 -14.08 0.67
N LEU A 110 -18.60 -14.12 1.19
CA LEU A 110 -17.72 -12.93 1.21
C LEU A 110 -17.43 -12.30 -0.17
N PHE A 111 -17.56 -13.07 -1.25
CA PHE A 111 -17.38 -12.57 -2.62
C PHE A 111 -18.66 -12.04 -3.25
N VAL A 112 -19.81 -12.65 -2.96
CA VAL A 112 -21.05 -12.40 -3.72
C VAL A 112 -22.26 -12.12 -2.84
N LEU A 113 -22.41 -12.75 -1.68
CA LEU A 113 -23.63 -12.65 -0.85
C LEU A 113 -23.39 -11.84 0.43
N GLN A 114 -24.34 -10.98 0.79
CA GLN A 114 -24.09 -9.85 1.69
C GLN A 114 -23.06 -8.89 1.08
N THR A 115 -22.96 -7.66 1.60
CA THR A 115 -22.17 -6.61 0.96
C THR A 115 -20.73 -7.09 0.65
N PRO A 116 -20.33 -7.21 -0.63
CA PRO A 116 -19.18 -8.01 -1.04
C PRO A 116 -17.89 -7.39 -0.54
N LEU A 117 -17.12 -8.17 0.21
CA LEU A 117 -15.90 -7.72 0.88
C LEU A 117 -14.66 -8.24 0.18
N ALA A 118 -14.59 -9.56 -0.07
CA ALA A 118 -13.35 -10.21 -0.51
C ALA A 118 -12.94 -9.79 -1.92
N GLY A 119 -13.87 -9.79 -2.87
CA GLY A 119 -13.63 -9.38 -4.26
C GLY A 119 -13.11 -7.93 -4.33
N PRO A 120 -13.87 -6.93 -3.86
CA PRO A 120 -13.42 -5.54 -3.88
C PRO A 120 -12.14 -5.29 -3.07
N PHE A 121 -11.96 -5.97 -1.93
CA PHE A 121 -10.72 -5.86 -1.16
C PHE A 121 -9.51 -6.33 -1.96
N LEU A 122 -9.62 -7.51 -2.60
CA LEU A 122 -8.55 -8.06 -3.42
C LEU A 122 -8.25 -7.14 -4.62
N ALA A 123 -9.29 -6.58 -5.24
CA ALA A 123 -9.15 -5.58 -6.31
C ALA A 123 -8.36 -4.35 -5.84
N GLY A 124 -8.65 -3.84 -4.64
CA GLY A 124 -7.92 -2.74 -4.04
C GLY A 124 -6.46 -3.05 -3.72
N VAL A 125 -6.16 -4.26 -3.21
CA VAL A 125 -4.78 -4.69 -2.94
C VAL A 125 -3.97 -4.84 -4.22
N LEU A 126 -4.58 -5.35 -5.30
CA LEU A 126 -3.89 -5.60 -6.57
C LEU A 126 -3.79 -4.35 -7.46
N ALA A 127 -4.70 -3.38 -7.31
CA ALA A 127 -4.72 -2.18 -8.14
C ALA A 127 -3.43 -1.34 -7.99
N PRO A 128 -2.71 -1.02 -9.09
CA PRO A 128 -1.55 -0.12 -9.03
C PRO A 128 -2.00 1.34 -8.82
N ARG A 129 -3.10 1.72 -9.48
CA ARG A 129 -3.79 3.02 -9.40
C ARG A 129 -5.31 2.80 -9.58
N ALA A 130 -6.13 3.81 -9.29
CA ALA A 130 -7.60 3.75 -9.39
C ALA A 130 -8.25 2.58 -8.62
N SER A 131 -7.81 2.31 -7.38
CA SER A 131 -8.34 1.19 -6.57
C SER A 131 -9.84 1.29 -6.30
N TRP A 132 -10.36 2.51 -6.13
CA TRP A 132 -11.80 2.76 -5.97
C TRP A 132 -12.61 2.26 -7.17
N LEU A 133 -12.06 2.42 -8.38
CA LEU A 133 -12.71 2.03 -9.63
C LEU A 133 -12.63 0.52 -9.83
N ALA A 134 -11.52 -0.12 -9.46
CA ALA A 134 -11.42 -1.58 -9.44
C ALA A 134 -12.45 -2.20 -8.48
N GLY A 135 -12.61 -1.61 -7.29
CA GLY A 135 -13.63 -2.01 -6.32
C GLY A 135 -15.06 -1.81 -6.82
N LEU A 136 -15.32 -0.69 -7.51
CA LEU A 136 -16.62 -0.41 -8.14
C LEU A 136 -17.00 -1.51 -9.13
N ILE A 137 -16.08 -1.86 -10.03
CA ILE A 137 -16.34 -2.86 -11.07
C ILE A 137 -16.65 -4.22 -10.44
N VAL A 138 -15.84 -4.66 -9.47
CA VAL A 138 -16.03 -5.97 -8.84
C VAL A 138 -17.27 -5.98 -7.93
N GLY A 139 -17.59 -4.85 -7.28
CA GLY A 139 -18.84 -4.71 -6.51
C GLY A 139 -20.08 -4.77 -7.40
N LEU A 140 -20.00 -4.19 -8.60
CA LEU A 140 -21.08 -4.25 -9.60
C LEU A 140 -21.24 -5.67 -10.16
N GLU A 141 -20.13 -6.37 -10.41
CA GLU A 141 -20.17 -7.78 -10.81
C GLU A 141 -20.84 -8.66 -9.74
N ALA A 142 -20.48 -8.48 -8.46
CA ALA A 142 -21.14 -9.17 -7.36
C ALA A 142 -22.64 -8.84 -7.28
N ALA A 143 -23.04 -7.59 -7.55
CA ALA A 143 -24.44 -7.19 -7.60
C ALA A 143 -25.22 -7.95 -8.69
N VAL A 144 -24.61 -8.18 -9.86
CA VAL A 144 -25.21 -8.97 -10.95
C VAL A 144 -25.46 -10.42 -10.49
N PHE A 145 -24.44 -11.09 -9.93
CA PHE A 145 -24.59 -12.47 -9.46
C PHE A 145 -25.59 -12.59 -8.30
N THR A 146 -25.60 -11.62 -7.38
CA THR A 146 -26.57 -11.57 -6.28
C THR A 146 -28.00 -11.41 -6.80
N THR A 147 -28.19 -10.55 -7.80
CA THR A 147 -29.49 -10.35 -8.44
C THR A 147 -29.98 -11.66 -9.06
N ILE A 148 -29.12 -12.35 -9.82
CA ILE A 148 -29.46 -13.66 -10.41
C ILE A 148 -29.81 -14.66 -9.30
N TYR A 149 -28.98 -14.74 -8.26
CA TYR A 149 -29.20 -15.65 -7.12
C TYR A 149 -30.57 -15.43 -6.47
N VAL A 150 -30.94 -14.17 -6.19
CA VAL A 150 -32.24 -13.84 -5.58
C VAL A 150 -33.40 -14.17 -6.51
N LEU A 151 -33.24 -13.99 -7.83
CA LEU A 151 -34.28 -14.29 -8.80
C LEU A 151 -34.53 -15.79 -9.01
N VAL A 152 -33.51 -16.64 -8.80
CA VAL A 152 -33.64 -18.10 -8.99
C VAL A 152 -33.85 -18.87 -7.70
N THR A 153 -33.57 -18.26 -6.55
CA THR A 153 -33.74 -18.91 -5.24
C THR A 153 -35.23 -18.87 -4.85
N PRO A 154 -35.87 -20.03 -4.65
CA PRO A 154 -37.27 -20.07 -4.24
C PRO A 154 -37.46 -19.41 -2.88
N LEU A 155 -38.50 -18.60 -2.77
CA LEU A 155 -38.86 -17.97 -1.51
C LEU A 155 -39.40 -19.02 -0.52
N PRO A 156 -39.20 -18.82 0.80
CA PRO A 156 -39.85 -19.64 1.81
C PRO A 156 -41.37 -19.66 1.61
N ALA A 157 -42.01 -20.80 1.91
CA ALA A 157 -43.46 -20.93 1.80
C ALA A 157 -44.18 -19.83 2.60
N GLY A 158 -45.07 -19.08 1.94
CA GLY A 158 -45.80 -17.94 2.52
C GLY A 158 -45.09 -16.59 2.43
N ALA A 159 -43.86 -16.53 1.88
CA ALA A 159 -43.21 -15.27 1.55
C ALA A 159 -43.47 -14.91 0.08
N GLU A 160 -44.29 -13.88 -0.15
CA GLU A 160 -44.43 -13.26 -1.46
C GLU A 160 -43.72 -11.90 -1.46
N LEU A 161 -42.78 -11.71 -2.37
CA LEU A 161 -42.23 -10.39 -2.65
C LEU A 161 -43.13 -9.71 -3.66
N THR A 162 -43.66 -8.53 -3.31
CA THR A 162 -44.33 -7.72 -4.32
C THR A 162 -43.31 -7.25 -5.36
N MET A 163 -43.75 -7.05 -6.61
CA MET A 163 -42.84 -6.63 -7.67
C MET A 163 -42.15 -5.29 -7.36
N SER A 164 -42.81 -4.40 -6.61
CA SER A 164 -42.21 -3.15 -6.11
C SER A 164 -41.10 -3.40 -5.09
N GLN A 165 -41.22 -4.42 -4.23
CA GLN A 165 -40.18 -4.82 -3.28
C GLN A 165 -38.98 -5.42 -4.00
N VAL A 166 -39.19 -6.30 -5.00
CA VAL A 166 -38.10 -6.88 -5.80
C VAL A 166 -37.32 -5.77 -6.50
N VAL A 167 -38.02 -4.87 -7.18
CA VAL A 167 -37.41 -3.74 -7.91
C VAL A 167 -36.64 -2.82 -6.95
N SER A 168 -37.24 -2.46 -5.80
CA SER A 168 -36.61 -1.61 -4.79
C SER A 168 -35.36 -2.25 -4.18
N VAL A 169 -35.44 -3.51 -3.77
CA VAL A 169 -34.32 -4.26 -3.19
C VAL A 169 -33.19 -4.43 -4.22
N VAL A 170 -33.51 -4.85 -5.44
CA VAL A 170 -32.49 -5.07 -6.48
C VAL A 170 -31.82 -3.74 -6.88
N LEU A 171 -32.60 -2.72 -7.25
CA LEU A 171 -32.04 -1.44 -7.71
C LEU A 171 -31.25 -0.74 -6.60
N PHE A 172 -31.81 -0.60 -5.40
CA PHE A 172 -31.17 0.17 -4.35
C PHE A 172 -30.10 -0.65 -3.61
N ASN A 173 -30.43 -1.85 -3.13
CA ASN A 173 -29.49 -2.62 -2.32
C ASN A 173 -28.34 -3.15 -3.18
N PHE A 174 -28.62 -3.77 -4.32
CA PHE A 174 -27.56 -4.40 -5.10
C PHE A 174 -26.86 -3.41 -6.00
N PHE A 175 -27.57 -2.60 -6.80
CA PHE A 175 -26.91 -1.73 -7.77
C PHE A 175 -26.40 -0.39 -7.23
N ILE A 176 -26.78 0.02 -6.02
CA ILE A 176 -26.24 1.22 -5.38
C ILE A 176 -25.31 0.85 -4.22
N VAL A 177 -25.78 0.06 -3.24
CA VAL A 177 -24.99 -0.21 -2.04
C VAL A 177 -23.76 -1.08 -2.36
N PHE A 178 -23.85 -2.12 -3.19
CA PHE A 178 -22.70 -3.00 -3.43
C PHE A 178 -21.56 -2.29 -4.17
N PRO A 179 -21.79 -1.55 -5.28
CA PRO A 179 -20.71 -0.80 -5.93
C PRO A 179 -20.10 0.26 -5.02
N LEU A 180 -20.93 1.01 -4.27
CA LEU A 180 -20.44 2.02 -3.33
C LEU A 180 -19.56 1.39 -2.26
N PHE A 181 -20.03 0.31 -1.65
CA PHE A 181 -19.25 -0.40 -0.64
C PHE A 181 -17.97 -1.01 -1.22
N GLY A 182 -18.06 -1.59 -2.43
CA GLY A 182 -16.90 -2.09 -3.16
C GLY A 182 -15.85 -1.00 -3.40
N THR A 183 -16.26 0.21 -3.78
CA THR A 183 -15.34 1.35 -3.93
C THR A 183 -14.64 1.68 -2.61
N PHE A 184 -15.38 1.69 -1.50
CA PHE A 184 -14.86 2.00 -0.17
C PHE A 184 -13.86 0.94 0.29
N VAL A 185 -14.23 -0.34 0.21
CA VAL A 185 -13.40 -1.48 0.61
C VAL A 185 -12.10 -1.53 -0.19
N ALA A 186 -12.17 -1.35 -1.51
CA ALA A 186 -10.98 -1.36 -2.36
C ALA A 186 -10.07 -0.15 -2.09
N SER A 187 -10.65 1.01 -1.83
CA SER A 187 -9.90 2.21 -1.44
C SER A 187 -9.18 2.01 -0.11
N PHE A 188 -9.87 1.43 0.88
CA PHE A 188 -9.28 1.09 2.17
C PHE A 188 -8.14 0.09 2.02
N ALA A 189 -8.31 -0.95 1.20
CA ALA A 189 -7.28 -1.96 0.95
C ALA A 189 -6.00 -1.35 0.32
N ALA A 190 -6.17 -0.44 -0.65
CA ALA A 190 -5.05 0.27 -1.26
C ALA A 190 -4.35 1.21 -0.27
N PHE A 191 -5.11 1.91 0.57
CA PHE A 191 -4.59 2.71 1.67
C PHE A 191 -3.77 1.85 2.64
N TYR A 192 -4.33 0.73 3.12
CA TYR A 192 -3.68 -0.16 4.08
C TYR A 192 -2.35 -0.70 3.54
N ARG A 193 -2.32 -1.13 2.27
CA ARG A 193 -1.09 -1.57 1.59
C ARG A 193 -0.02 -0.48 1.58
N ARG A 194 -0.39 0.77 1.26
CA ARG A 194 0.54 1.91 1.23
C ARG A 194 1.03 2.26 2.63
N PHE A 195 0.12 2.28 3.60
CA PHE A 195 0.43 2.53 5.00
C PHE A 195 1.45 1.52 5.55
N LEU A 196 1.24 0.22 5.32
CA LEU A 196 2.17 -0.82 5.75
C LEU A 196 3.54 -0.67 5.05
N ARG A 197 3.56 -0.40 3.75
CA ARG A 197 4.80 -0.18 3.00
C ARG A 197 5.60 0.99 3.57
N ASN A 198 4.95 2.12 3.81
CA ASN A 198 5.58 3.32 4.37
C ASN A 198 6.08 3.07 5.80
N SER A 199 5.31 2.35 6.61
CA SER A 199 5.68 1.98 7.98
C SER A 199 6.89 1.06 8.04
N ASN A 200 6.94 0.04 7.17
CA ASN A 200 8.07 -0.88 7.08
C ASN A 200 9.35 -0.17 6.59
N GLN A 201 9.22 0.73 5.61
CA GLN A 201 10.34 1.55 5.13
C GLN A 201 10.86 2.50 6.22
N ALA A 202 9.96 3.16 6.96
CA ALA A 202 10.34 4.01 8.08
C ALA A 202 11.05 3.22 9.20
N ALA A 203 10.56 2.03 9.52
CA ALA A 203 11.19 1.14 10.49
C ALA A 203 12.59 0.69 10.03
N ALA A 204 12.75 0.33 8.75
CA ALA A 204 14.04 -0.04 8.17
C ALA A 204 15.04 1.13 8.19
N ALA A 205 14.60 2.34 7.83
CA ALA A 205 15.42 3.54 7.89
C ALA A 205 15.93 3.82 9.31
N ARG A 206 15.06 3.71 10.33
CA ARG A 206 15.43 3.88 11.75
C ARG A 206 16.48 2.85 12.19
N ARG A 207 16.35 1.58 11.79
CA ARG A 207 17.35 0.54 12.09
C ARG A 207 18.72 0.88 11.47
N SER A 208 18.73 1.35 10.22
CA SER A 208 19.97 1.75 9.53
C SER A 208 20.63 3.00 10.13
N GLN A 209 19.86 3.95 10.65
CA GLN A 209 20.38 5.13 11.35
C GLN A 209 20.99 4.73 12.69
N ARG A 210 20.33 3.84 13.45
CA ARG A 210 20.84 3.34 14.74
C ARG A 210 22.17 2.59 14.58
N SER A 211 22.33 1.78 13.54
CA SER A 211 23.60 1.08 13.27
C SER A 211 24.74 2.04 12.91
N ARG A 212 24.45 3.08 12.11
CA ARG A 212 25.41 4.15 11.80
C ARG A 212 25.82 4.94 13.04
N GLN A 213 24.86 5.32 13.89
CA GLN A 213 25.13 6.07 15.11
C GLN A 213 25.87 5.25 16.17
N GLY A 214 25.59 3.95 16.30
CA GLY A 214 26.32 3.04 17.19
C GLY A 214 27.78 2.81 16.75
N THR A 215 28.06 2.87 15.45
CA THR A 215 29.43 2.79 14.91
C THR A 215 30.20 4.09 15.16
N GLN A 216 29.52 5.24 15.15
CA GLN A 216 30.13 6.56 15.34
C GLN A 216 30.40 6.90 16.82
N LYS A 217 29.65 6.30 17.77
CA LYS A 217 29.81 6.49 19.22
C LYS A 217 30.87 5.60 19.88
N ARG A 218 31.77 4.96 19.14
CA ARG A 218 32.94 4.27 19.71
C ARG A 218 34.18 5.17 19.57
N PRO A 219 34.36 6.21 20.41
CA PRO A 219 35.64 6.88 20.50
C PRO A 219 36.64 5.86 21.06
N THR A 220 37.60 5.47 20.24
CA THR A 220 38.83 4.84 20.70
C THR A 220 39.68 5.89 21.41
N SER A 221 39.19 6.43 22.53
CA SER A 221 40.05 7.08 23.53
C SER A 221 40.42 6.01 24.54
N ARG A 222 41.36 5.15 24.14
CA ARG A 222 42.10 4.32 25.09
C ARG A 222 43.01 5.31 25.84
N PRO A 223 42.83 5.58 27.14
CA PRO A 223 43.76 6.43 27.86
C PRO A 223 45.09 5.69 27.90
N SER A 224 46.09 6.27 27.24
CA SER A 224 47.50 5.93 27.42
C SER A 224 47.91 6.45 28.79
N THR A 225 47.58 5.73 29.85
CA THR A 225 48.16 5.98 31.17
C THR A 225 48.94 4.76 31.66
N ALA A 226 50.22 5.02 31.91
CA ALA A 226 51.07 4.43 32.94
C ALA A 226 51.63 3.00 32.78
N ARG A 227 52.88 2.93 32.30
CA ARG A 227 54.04 2.20 32.90
C ARG A 227 55.22 2.39 31.94
N ALA A 228 56.39 2.87 32.34
CA ALA A 228 57.19 2.32 33.42
C ALA A 228 58.14 3.36 34.03
N ARG A 229 58.23 3.32 35.37
CA ARG A 229 59.42 3.68 36.14
C ARG A 229 60.53 2.69 35.80
N ARG A 230 61.73 3.18 35.46
CA ARG A 230 62.99 2.97 36.19
C ARG A 230 64.12 3.66 35.45
#